data_AF-A0A401R255-F1
#
_entry.id   AF-A0A401R255-F1
#
_cell.length_a   1.000
_cell.length_b   1.000
_cell.length_c   1.000
_cell.angle_alpha   90.00
_cell.angle_beta   90.00
_cell.angle_gamma   90.00
#
_symmetry.space_group_name_H-M   'P 1'
#
loop_
_entity.id
_entity.type
_entity.pdbx_description
1 polymer ?
#
loop_
_entity_poly.entity_id
_entity_poly.type
_entity_poly.pdbx_seq_one_letter_code
_entity_poly.pdbx_strand_id
1 'polypeptide(L)'
;MEVQLARPIAFAALPNTTLQIAPFSMGEHRPFDLPVTVLTLPNRQLLAYAESAQRGHLDRESVSTSLILTAYHQMQADALSQTASVAMINRLRKGTL
;
A
#
# COMPACT_ATOMS: atom_id res chain seq x y z
N MET A 1 -9.75 11.18 -17.27
CA MET A 1 -9.41 10.83 -15.86
C MET A 1 -10.29 9.70 -15.32
N GLU A 2 -11.56 9.59 -15.72
CA GLU A 2 -12.47 8.53 -15.25
C GLU A 2 -11.97 7.09 -15.45
N VAL A 3 -11.39 6.79 -16.63
CA VAL A 3 -10.84 5.46 -16.94
C VAL A 3 -9.68 5.09 -16.00
N GLN A 4 -8.84 6.07 -15.61
CA GLN A 4 -7.74 5.83 -14.69
C GLN A 4 -8.24 5.51 -13.28
N LEU A 5 -9.29 6.20 -12.81
CA LEU A 5 -9.89 5.97 -11.50
C LEU A 5 -10.77 4.71 -11.44
N ALA A 6 -11.21 4.18 -12.59
CA ALA A 6 -11.94 2.92 -12.65
C ALA A 6 -11.04 1.69 -12.39
N ARG A 7 -9.76 1.74 -12.77
CA ARG A 7 -8.85 0.57 -12.63
C ARG A 7 -8.60 0.17 -11.17
N PRO A 8 -8.32 1.09 -10.22
CA PRO A 8 -8.17 0.74 -8.81
C PRO A 8 -9.44 0.10 -8.23
N ILE A 9 -10.63 0.56 -8.64
CA ILE A 9 -11.90 -0.01 -8.17
C ILE A 9 -12.05 -1.46 -8.67
N ALA A 10 -11.75 -1.70 -9.95
CA ALA A 10 -11.75 -3.07 -10.50
C ALA A 10 -10.72 -3.97 -9.81
N PHE A 11 -9.53 -3.44 -9.49
CA PHE A 11 -8.51 -4.16 -8.74
C PHE A 11 -8.98 -4.54 -7.33
N ALA A 12 -9.68 -3.64 -6.62
CA ALA A 12 -10.23 -3.89 -5.30
C ALA A 12 -11.38 -4.92 -5.29
N ALA A 13 -11.95 -5.27 -6.44
CA ALA A 13 -13.00 -6.27 -6.55
C ALA A 13 -12.47 -7.71 -6.68
N LEU A 14 -11.15 -7.91 -6.81
CA LEU A 14 -10.55 -9.23 -6.90
C LEU A 14 -10.49 -9.92 -5.52
N PRO A 15 -10.60 -11.26 -5.45
CA PRO A 15 -10.79 -11.98 -4.18
C PRO A 15 -9.59 -11.96 -3.23
N ASN A 16 -8.38 -11.67 -3.73
CA ASN A 16 -7.14 -11.72 -2.94
C ASN A 16 -6.40 -10.37 -2.96
N THR A 17 -7.13 -9.27 -3.18
CA THR A 17 -6.56 -7.94 -3.22
C THR A 17 -7.17 -7.06 -2.15
N THR A 18 -6.36 -6.14 -1.65
CA THR A 18 -6.81 -5.10 -0.74
C THR A 18 -6.27 -3.76 -1.22
N LEU A 19 -7.18 -2.82 -1.44
CA LEU A 19 -6.84 -1.44 -1.81
C LEU A 19 -7.17 -0.52 -0.64
N GLN A 20 -6.15 0.14 -0.11
CA GLN A 20 -6.31 1.13 0.95
C GLN A 20 -5.65 2.44 0.55
N ILE A 21 -6.30 3.54 0.90
CA ILE A 21 -5.76 4.89 0.73
C ILE A 21 -5.29 5.38 2.10
N ALA A 22 -4.02 5.74 2.18
CA ALA A 22 -3.47 6.49 3.32
C ALA A 22 -3.80 7.98 3.13
N PRO A 23 -4.68 8.59 3.95
CA PRO A 23 -5.02 9.99 3.81
C PRO A 23 -3.87 10.89 4.28
N PHE A 24 -3.78 12.11 3.72
CA PHE A 24 -2.79 13.10 4.14
C PHE A 24 -2.86 13.47 5.63
N SER A 25 -4.03 13.28 6.27
CA SER A 25 -4.21 13.46 7.71
C SER A 25 -3.39 12.49 8.58
N MET A 26 -2.80 11.43 8.00
CA MET A 26 -1.90 10.53 8.71
C MET A 26 -0.59 11.22 9.14
N GLY A 27 -0.18 12.30 8.46
CA GLY A 27 1.04 13.05 8.80
C GLY A 27 2.28 12.15 8.93
N GLU A 28 3.00 12.30 10.04
CA GLU A 28 4.23 11.55 10.37
C GLU A 28 4.01 10.04 10.55
N HIS A 29 2.76 9.56 10.66
CA HIS A 29 2.45 8.13 10.71
C HIS A 29 2.49 7.45 9.31
N ARG A 30 3.10 8.11 8.33
CA ARG A 30 3.45 7.54 7.02
C ARG A 30 4.94 7.13 7.04
N PRO A 31 5.26 5.87 7.36
CA PRO A 31 6.65 5.44 7.51
C PRO A 31 7.40 5.26 6.18
N PHE A 32 6.72 5.34 5.03
CA PHE A 32 7.32 5.10 3.72
C PHE A 32 7.11 6.28 2.77
N ASP A 33 8.20 6.92 2.37
CA ASP A 33 8.21 7.94 1.33
C ASP A 33 8.35 7.36 -0.08
N LEU A 34 8.89 6.14 -0.18
CA LEU A 34 9.11 5.41 -1.42
C LEU A 34 8.29 4.10 -1.45
N PRO A 35 8.02 3.55 -2.66
CA PRO A 35 7.35 2.27 -2.79
C PRO A 35 8.13 1.14 -2.10
N VAL A 36 7.43 0.36 -1.28
CA VAL A 36 7.96 -0.86 -0.65
C VAL A 36 7.09 -2.03 -1.06
N THR A 37 7.73 -3.13 -1.50
CA THR A 37 7.07 -4.39 -1.82
C THR A 37 7.48 -5.43 -0.79
N VAL A 38 6.52 -6.00 -0.08
CA VAL A 38 6.74 -7.09 0.87
C VAL A 38 6.21 -8.39 0.26
N LEU A 39 7.06 -9.40 0.17
CA LEU A 39 6.74 -10.71 -0.38
C LEU A 39 6.79 -11.75 0.74
N THR A 40 5.74 -12.57 0.84
CA THR A 40 5.76 -13.79 1.66
C THR A 40 6.05 -14.97 0.76
N LEU A 41 7.16 -15.66 0.98
CA LEU A 41 7.56 -16.85 0.24
C LEU A 41 6.73 -18.08 0.67
N PRO A 42 6.68 -19.15 -0.15
CA PRO A 42 5.91 -20.36 0.19
C PRO A 42 6.31 -21.03 1.51
N ASN A 43 7.57 -20.85 1.94
CA ASN A 43 8.09 -21.31 3.23
C ASN A 43 7.79 -20.31 4.39
N ARG A 44 6.94 -19.32 4.17
CA ARG A 44 6.59 -18.22 5.09
C ARG A 44 7.73 -17.27 5.43
N GLN A 45 8.86 -17.34 4.72
CA GLN A 45 9.89 -16.32 4.85
C GLN A 45 9.42 -15.00 4.23
N LEU A 46 9.77 -13.90 4.87
CA LEU A 46 9.44 -12.55 4.41
C LEU A 46 10.62 -11.93 3.68
N LEU A 47 10.33 -11.26 2.57
CA LEU A 47 11.29 -10.51 1.78
C LEU A 47 10.75 -9.10 1.58
N ALA A 48 11.52 -8.08 1.97
CA ALA A 48 11.18 -6.69 1.70
C ALA A 48 12.07 -6.16 0.58
N TYR A 49 11.45 -5.66 -0.48
CA TYR A 49 12.11 -4.91 -1.53
C TYR A 49 11.73 -3.44 -1.38
N ALA A 50 12.72 -2.61 -1.03
CA ALA A 50 12.59 -1.17 -1.01
C ALA A 50 13.42 -0.61 -2.18
N GLU A 51 12.75 0.05 -3.12
CA GLU A 51 13.42 0.70 -4.23
C GLU A 51 13.89 2.09 -3.77
N SER A 52 15.20 2.30 -3.66
CA SER A 52 15.76 3.64 -3.50
C SER A 52 16.19 4.18 -4.87
N ALA A 53 16.10 5.49 -5.06
CA ALA A 53 16.40 6.16 -6.33
C ALA A 53 17.83 5.92 -6.89
N GLN A 54 18.72 5.27 -6.15
CA GLN A 54 20.11 4.97 -6.56
C GLN A 54 20.51 3.49 -6.43
N ARG A 55 19.70 2.62 -5.81
CA ARG A 55 19.96 1.17 -5.63
C ARG A 55 18.69 0.42 -5.23
N GLY A 56 18.41 -0.71 -5.87
CA GLY A 56 17.48 -1.71 -5.35
C GLY A 56 18.15 -2.51 -4.23
N HIS A 57 17.67 -2.40 -3.00
CA HIS A 57 18.19 -3.17 -1.87
C HIS A 57 17.23 -4.34 -1.59
N LEU A 58 17.73 -5.56 -1.79
CA LEU A 58 17.03 -6.80 -1.47
C LEU A 58 17.56 -7.33 -0.15
N ASP A 59 16.82 -7.14 0.94
CA ASP A 59 17.22 -7.65 2.25
C ASP A 59 16.51 -8.98 2.53
N ARG A 60 17.30 -10.02 2.87
CA ARG A 60 16.84 -11.37 3.22
C ARG A 60 17.08 -11.57 4.71
N GLU A 61 16.00 -11.70 5.48
CA GLU A 61 16.01 -11.93 6.93
C GLU A 61 17.08 -11.14 7.69
N SER A 62 16.82 -9.85 7.85
CA SER A 62 17.51 -9.01 8.83
C SER A 62 16.48 -8.34 9.75
N VAL A 63 16.93 -7.84 10.91
CA VAL A 63 16.12 -7.02 11.85
C VAL A 63 15.36 -5.89 11.11
N SER A 64 15.92 -5.40 10.00
CA SER A 64 15.31 -4.38 9.13
C SER A 64 14.01 -4.85 8.47
N THR A 65 13.90 -6.12 8.06
CA THR A 65 12.66 -6.65 7.45
C THR A 65 11.51 -6.68 8.45
N SER A 66 11.79 -7.00 9.73
CA SER A 66 10.79 -7.00 10.79
C SER A 66 10.28 -5.59 11.13
N LEU A 67 11.18 -4.60 11.13
CA LEU A 67 10.81 -3.19 11.32
C LEU A 67 9.96 -2.67 10.15
N ILE A 68 10.32 -3.00 8.90
CA ILE A 68 9.52 -2.66 7.71
C ILE A 68 8.13 -3.28 7.81
N LEU A 69 8.01 -4.54 8.22
CA LEU A 69 6.71 -5.20 8.36
C LEU A 69 5.86 -4.55 9.46
N THR A 70 6.48 -4.21 10.60
CA THR A 70 5.79 -3.53 11.71
C THR A 70 5.26 -2.16 11.26
N ALA A 71 6.11 -1.38 10.60
CA ALA A 71 5.74 -0.09 10.03
C ALA A 71 4.64 -0.22 8.96
N TYR A 72 4.70 -1.26 8.12
CA TYR A 72 3.66 -1.57 7.15
C TYR A 72 2.32 -1.86 7.82
N HIS A 73 2.28 -2.72 8.83
CA HIS A 73 1.04 -3.03 9.52
C HIS A 73 0.47 -1.84 10.28
N GLN A 74 1.32 -1.01 10.89
CA GLN A 74 0.87 0.21 11.56
C GLN A 74 0.24 1.18 10.55
N MET A 75 0.93 1.44 9.43
CA MET A 75 0.39 2.28 8.35
C MET A 75 -0.90 1.71 7.78
N GLN A 76 -0.98 0.38 7.63
CA GLN A 76 -2.17 -0.31 7.13
C GLN A 76 -3.38 -0.13 8.06
N ALA A 77 -3.17 -0.13 9.37
CA ALA A 77 -4.21 0.07 10.38
C ALA A 77 -4.75 1.50 10.38
N ASP A 78 -3.87 2.48 10.15
CA ASP A 78 -4.23 3.91 10.13
C ASP A 78 -4.78 4.38 8.77
N ALA A 79 -4.57 3.59 7.71
CA ALA A 79 -5.13 3.84 6.39
C ALA A 79 -6.66 3.60 6.36
N LEU A 80 -7.33 4.18 5.37
CA LEU A 80 -8.75 3.94 5.16
C LEU A 80 -9.02 2.45 4.90
N SER A 81 -10.17 1.97 5.38
CA SER A 81 -10.66 0.65 4.99
C SER A 81 -10.87 0.58 3.47
N GLN A 82 -10.92 -0.63 2.92
CA GLN A 82 -11.14 -0.82 1.48
C GLN A 82 -12.46 -0.21 1.00
N THR A 83 -13.53 -0.35 1.78
CA THR A 83 -14.84 0.23 1.45
C THR A 83 -14.79 1.76 1.45
N ALA A 84 -14.14 2.37 2.45
CA ALA A 84 -13.95 3.82 2.51
C ALA A 84 -13.06 4.34 1.37
N SER A 85 -12.00 3.60 1.02
CA SER A 85 -11.10 3.92 -0.09
C SER A 85 -11.83 3.89 -1.44
N VAL A 86 -12.60 2.84 -1.72
CA VAL A 86 -13.43 2.75 -2.93
C VAL A 86 -14.49 3.85 -2.97
N ALA A 87 -15.11 4.17 -1.84
CA ALA A 87 -16.09 5.27 -1.75
C ALA A 87 -15.45 6.62 -2.08
N MET A 88 -14.23 6.88 -1.58
CA MET A 88 -13.47 8.09 -1.89
C MET A 88 -13.16 8.20 -3.38
N ILE A 89 -12.66 7.14 -4.02
CA ILE A 89 -12.38 7.12 -5.47
C ILE A 89 -13.67 7.34 -6.27
N ASN A 90 -14.78 6.71 -5.89
CA ASN A 90 -16.07 6.92 -6.54
C ASN A 90 -16.57 8.36 -6.40
N ARG A 91 -16.36 9.01 -5.26
CA ARG A 91 -16.71 10.43 -5.07
C ARG A 91 -15.90 11.32 -6.01
N LEU A 92 -14.60 11.08 -6.13
CA LEU A 92 -13.73 11.84 -7.05
C LEU A 92 -14.15 11.66 -8.51
N ARG A 93 -14.48 10.43 -8.93
CA ARG A 93 -15.02 10.16 -10.28
C ARG A 93 -16.28 10.97 -10.60
N LYS A 94 -17.21 11.08 -9.65
CA LYS A 94 -18.47 11.83 -9.84
C LYS A 94 -18.28 13.35 -9.86
N GLY A 95 -17.27 13.86 -9.16
CA GLY A 95 -16.98 15.30 -9.08
C GLY A 95 -16.01 15.81 -10.15
N THR A 96 -15.62 14.99 -11.12
CA THR A 96 -14.80 15.41 -12.27
C THR A 96 -15.64 15.71 -13.53
N LEU A 97 -16.97 15.77 -13.39
CA LEU A 97 -17.93 16.15 -14.41
C LEU A 97 -18.27 17.65 -14.31
#